data_AF-A0A9D6YGY1-F1
#
_entry.id   AF-A0A9D6YGY1-F1
#
_cell.length_a   1.000
_cell.length_b   1.000
_cell.length_c   1.000
_cell.angle_alpha   90.00
_cell.angle_beta   90.00
_cell.angle_gamma   90.00
#
_symmetry.space_group_name_H-M   'P 1'
#
loop_
_entity.id
_entity.type
_entity.pdbx_description
1 polymer ?
#
loop_
_entity_poly.entity_id
_entity_poly.type
_entity_poly.pdbx_seq_one_letter_code
_entity_poly.pdbx_strand_id
1 'polypeptide(L)' 'MWAAQYYKFKHPRRWCTSGGLGTMGYGLPTAMGVAAAFPDRLVVNIDGDG' A
#
# COMPACT_ATOMS: atom_id res chain seq x y z
N MET A 1 -7.41 1.12 -8.27
CA MET A 1 -8.30 2.27 -8.00
C MET A 1 -9.31 2.01 -6.89
N TRP A 2 -9.93 0.83 -6.80
CA TRP A 2 -10.92 0.51 -5.76
C TRP A 2 -10.45 0.77 -4.33
N ALA A 3 -9.19 0.44 -4.00
CA ALA A 3 -8.63 0.75 -2.69
C ALA A 3 -8.72 2.24 -2.33
N ALA A 4 -8.44 3.15 -3.27
CA ALA A 4 -8.52 4.59 -3.03
C ALA A 4 -9.97 5.11 -2.93
N GLN A 5 -10.91 4.48 -3.65
CA GLN A 5 -12.32 4.88 -3.68
C GLN A 5 -13.10 4.39 -2.46
N TYR A 6 -12.84 3.16 -2.02
CA TYR A 6 -13.69 2.47 -1.04
C TYR A 6 -13.05 2.27 0.33
N TYR A 7 -11.71 2.31 0.43
CA TYR A 7 -11.06 2.21 1.72
C TYR A 7 -10.95 3.59 2.39
N LYS A 8 -11.48 3.70 3.61
CA LYS A 8 -11.46 4.95 4.38
C LYS A 8 -10.16 5.07 5.18
N PHE A 9 -9.19 5.81 4.65
CA PHE A 9 -7.94 6.11 5.35
C PHE A 9 -8.19 7.08 6.51
N LYS A 10 -8.06 6.60 7.75
CA LYS A 10 -8.32 7.38 8.97
C LYS A 10 -7.14 8.27 9.42
N HIS A 11 -5.93 7.95 8.96
CA HIS A 11 -4.71 8.61 9.42
C HIS A 11 -3.78 8.92 8.24
N PRO A 12 -2.97 10.00 8.33
CA PRO A 12 -1.96 10.30 7.33
C PRO A 12 -0.91 9.19 7.26
N ARG A 13 -0.24 9.08 6.10
CA ARG A 13 0.83 8.09 5.84
C ARG A 13 0.39 6.63 6.05
N ARG A 14 -0.89 6.33 5.79
CA ARG A 14 -1.45 4.97 5.76
C ARG A 14 -1.80 4.48 4.36
N TRP A 15 -1.46 5.27 3.35
CA TRP A 15 -1.67 4.97 1.94
C TRP A 15 -0.34 5.11 1.19
N CYS A 16 0.22 3.99 0.79
CA CYS A 16 1.47 3.91 0.03
C CYS A 16 1.14 3.36 -1.36
N THR A 17 1.26 4.20 -2.39
CA THR A 17 0.94 3.83 -3.78
C THR A 17 1.90 4.52 -4.75
N SER A 18 2.19 3.90 -5.90
CA SER A 18 2.88 4.57 -7.01
C SER A 18 1.86 5.41 -7.80
N GLY A 19 1.84 6.72 -7.55
CA GLY A 19 0.88 7.65 -8.16
C GLY A 19 1.36 8.25 -9.48
N GLY A 20 2.53 8.91 -9.47
CA GLY A 20 3.04 9.64 -10.64
C GLY A 20 3.51 8.73 -11.76
N LEU A 21 4.44 7.81 -11.47
CA LEU A 21 4.99 6.88 -12.46
C LEU A 21 4.06 5.68 -12.74
N GLY A 22 3.26 5.26 -11.76
CA GLY A 22 2.31 4.15 -11.94
C GLY A 22 2.99 2.78 -12.07
N THR A 23 4.06 2.53 -11.30
CA THR A 23 4.86 1.30 -11.38
C THR A 23 4.08 0.07 -10.88
N MET A 24 3.80 -0.89 -11.76
CA MET A 24 3.29 -2.22 -11.39
C MET A 24 4.35 -3.02 -10.60
N GLY A 25 3.91 -3.87 -9.67
CA GLY A 25 4.81 -4.61 -8.77
C GLY A 25 5.37 -3.78 -7.61
N TYR A 26 4.99 -2.51 -7.47
CA TYR A 26 5.39 -1.65 -6.34
C TYR A 26 4.84 -2.13 -4.99
N GLY A 27 3.67 -2.75 -4.98
CA GLY A 27 2.89 -3.08 -3.77
C GLY A 27 3.62 -4.01 -2.80
N LEU A 28 4.02 -5.20 -3.26
CA LEU A 28 4.66 -6.23 -2.44
C LEU A 28 5.97 -5.77 -1.75
N PRO A 29 7.00 -5.29 -2.47
CA PRO A 29 8.24 -4.87 -1.83
C PRO A 29 8.03 -3.68 -0.87
N THR A 30 7.10 -2.77 -1.20
CA THR A 30 6.76 -1.66 -0.31
C THR A 30 6.10 -2.16 0.98
N ALA A 31 5.14 -3.10 0.87
CA ALA A 31 4.48 -3.69 2.02
C ALA A 31 5.47 -4.40 2.95
N MET A 32 6.43 -5.16 2.40
CA MET A 32 7.50 -5.80 3.16
C MET A 32 8.36 -4.77 3.91
N GLY A 33 8.77 -3.69 3.24
CA GLY A 33 9.55 -2.61 3.87
C GLY A 33 8.78 -1.90 4.99
N VAL A 34 7.50 -1.62 4.78
CA VAL A 34 6.64 -0.99 5.80
C VAL A 34 6.42 -1.93 6.99
N ALA A 35 6.21 -3.23 6.76
CA ALA A 35 6.07 -4.21 7.84
C ALA A 35 7.36 -4.33 8.66
N ALA A 36 8.52 -4.32 8.01
CA ALA A 36 9.82 -4.31 8.71
C ALA A 36 10.02 -3.02 9.56
N ALA A 37 9.58 -1.86 9.07
CA ALA A 37 9.67 -0.60 9.80
C ALA A 37 8.64 -0.46 10.94
N PHE A 38 7.53 -1.19 10.86
CA PHE A 38 6.42 -1.13 11.83
C PHE A 38 5.93 -2.54 12.18
N PRO A 39 6.72 -3.34 12.92
CA PRO A 39 6.47 -4.77 13.12
C PRO A 39 5.14 -5.08 13.81
N ASP A 40 4.64 -4.19 14.67
CA ASP A 40 3.39 -4.40 15.41
C ASP A 40 2.14 -3.92 14.65
N ARG A 41 2.27 -3.52 13.38
CA ARG A 41 1.16 -2.95 12.60
C ARG A 41 0.73 -3.89 11.49
N LEU A 42 -0.59 -4.00 11.30
CA LEU A 42 -1.16 -4.66 10.13
C LEU A 42 -0.79 -3.87 8.86
N VAL A 43 -0.14 -4.54 7.93
CA VAL A 43 0.18 -4.03 6.59
C VAL A 43 -0.51 -4.94 5.57
N VAL A 44 -1.32 -4.35 4.69
CA VAL A 44 -2.09 -5.07 3.66
C VAL A 44 -1.67 -4.56 2.29
N ASN A 45 -1.23 -5.47 1.42
CA ASN A 45 -1.01 -5.20 -0.01
C ASN A 45 -2.30 -5.49 -0.79
N ILE A 46 -2.92 -4.48 -1.37
CA ILE A 46 -4.06 -4.65 -2.29
C ILE A 46 -3.49 -4.59 -3.71
N ASP A 47 -3.19 -5.75 -4.26
CA ASP A 47 -2.54 -5.89 -5.57
C ASP A 47 -3.48 -6.42 -6.64
N GLY A 48 -3.12 -6.15 -7.90
CA GLY A 48 -3.72 -6.82 -9.05
C GLY A 48 -3.07 -8.18 -9.30
N ASP A 49 -3.68 -8.99 -10.17
CA ASP A 49 -3.15 -10.28 -10.64
C ASP A 49 -2.05 -10.17 -11.70
N GLY A 50 -1.79 -8.95 -12.18
CA GLY A 50 -0.92 -8.66 -13.33
C GLY A 50 0.50 -9.18 -13.27
#